data_AF-A0A7S0LLR6-F1
#
_entry.id   AF-A0A7S0LLR6-F1
#
_cell.length_a   1.000
_cell.length_b   1.000
_cell.length_c   1.000
_cell.angle_alpha   90.00
_cell.angle_beta   90.00
_cell.angle_gamma   90.00
#
_symmetry.space_group_name_H-M   'P 1'
#
loop_
_entity.id
_entity.type
_entity.pdbx_description
1 polymer ?
#
loop_
_entity_poly.entity_id
_entity_poly.type
_entity_poly.pdbx_seq_one_letter_code
_entity_poly.pdbx_strand_id
1 'polypeptide(L)'
;LFHFGRVLALPVEEGVGGLPAYLVVNFLVPNYTPNLIGARRTNGPGWQLVIACRLSELARSEIAEGHISPAVDLARRFMHPEEGKQLRRERLKCIFGVPDPQEPGFNYVTKQLVQNYNYKPFLSKTACSFHSVPERGYFEIDLDTHTWGTAALNGLNSLKSRLAKATLRAGIVIEAEGDEEMPEQMLATTYLSYLDPARTRVIPQEVVDYLTDESQAPSPLS
;
A
#
# COMPACT_ATOMS: atom_id res chain seq x y z
N LEU A 1 -2.64 2.40 13.58
CA LEU A 1 -1.80 2.26 12.37
C LEU A 1 -0.80 3.41 12.41
N PHE A 2 0.48 3.17 12.13
CA PHE A 2 1.50 4.22 12.24
C PHE A 2 1.65 4.95 10.91
N HIS A 3 1.57 6.28 10.95
CA HIS A 3 1.87 7.17 9.82
C HIS A 3 3.41 7.32 9.70
N PHE A 4 4.04 6.43 8.94
CA PHE A 4 5.51 6.29 8.91
C PHE A 4 6.22 7.43 8.20
N GLY A 5 5.58 8.13 7.27
CA GLY A 5 6.11 9.32 6.61
C GLY A 5 6.60 10.37 7.60
N ARG A 6 6.06 10.40 8.83
CA ARG A 6 6.53 11.28 9.91
C ARG A 6 7.98 11.03 10.31
N VAL A 7 8.49 9.81 10.14
CA VAL A 7 9.86 9.41 10.55
C VAL A 7 10.74 8.98 9.38
N LEU A 8 10.22 9.00 8.15
CA LEU A 8 11.03 8.76 6.96
C LEU A 8 11.89 10.00 6.63
N ALA A 9 13.17 9.76 6.39
CA ALA A 9 14.11 10.74 5.85
C ALA A 9 14.01 10.81 4.32
N LEU A 10 12.84 11.24 3.82
CA LEU A 10 12.64 11.47 2.38
C LEU A 10 13.48 12.67 1.93
N PRO A 11 14.07 12.64 0.72
CA PRO A 11 14.75 13.81 0.18
C PRO A 11 13.79 14.99 0.05
N VAL A 12 14.28 16.20 0.30
CA VAL A 12 13.47 17.42 0.16
C VAL A 12 13.23 17.67 -1.32
N GLU A 13 11.97 17.55 -1.74
CA GLU A 13 11.56 17.74 -3.12
C GLU A 13 10.12 18.23 -3.17
N GLU A 14 9.86 19.21 -4.03
CA GLU A 14 8.53 19.76 -4.20
C GLU A 14 7.65 18.87 -5.08
N GLY A 15 6.36 18.89 -4.74
CA GLY A 15 5.31 18.37 -5.60
C GLY A 15 5.17 19.18 -6.88
N VAL A 16 4.34 18.70 -7.81
CA VAL A 16 4.07 19.39 -9.08
C VAL A 16 2.60 19.21 -9.47
N GLY A 17 1.94 20.29 -9.89
CA GLY A 17 0.54 20.27 -10.34
C GLY A 17 -0.46 19.62 -9.36
N GLY A 18 -0.25 19.80 -8.06
CA GLY A 18 -1.10 19.21 -7.02
C GLY A 18 -0.78 17.75 -6.66
N LEU A 19 0.21 17.13 -7.29
CA LEU A 19 0.75 15.83 -6.87
C LEU A 19 1.95 16.02 -5.93
N PRO A 20 2.10 15.18 -4.89
CA PRO A 20 3.29 15.15 -4.04
C PRO A 20 4.52 14.63 -4.79
N ALA A 21 5.71 14.93 -4.27
CA ALA A 21 6.95 14.34 -4.79
C ALA A 21 7.05 12.84 -4.48
N TYR A 22 6.48 12.41 -3.34
CA TYR A 22 6.55 11.04 -2.87
C TYR A 22 5.16 10.47 -2.58
N LEU A 23 5.00 9.20 -2.94
CA LEU A 23 3.95 8.33 -2.43
C LEU A 23 4.57 7.35 -1.44
N VAL A 24 4.08 7.36 -0.20
CA VAL A 24 4.40 6.36 0.81
C VAL A 24 3.26 5.35 0.87
N VAL A 25 3.57 4.06 0.79
CA VAL A 25 2.62 2.97 0.94
C VAL A 25 3.11 2.11 2.10
N ASN A 26 2.31 2.03 3.15
CA ASN A 26 2.68 1.34 4.36
C ASN A 26 1.71 0.20 4.63
N PHE A 27 2.18 -1.05 4.62
CA PHE A 27 1.37 -2.20 4.98
C PHE A 27 1.69 -2.65 6.41
N LEU A 28 0.69 -2.64 7.30
CA LEU A 28 0.75 -3.37 8.55
C LEU A 28 0.31 -4.82 8.31
N VAL A 29 1.29 -5.74 8.31
CA VAL A 29 1.11 -7.16 8.01
C VAL A 29 1.01 -7.99 9.28
N PRO A 30 0.02 -8.89 9.43
CA PRO A 30 -0.21 -9.60 10.68
C PRO A 30 0.84 -10.69 10.83
N ASN A 31 1.36 -10.82 12.05
CA ASN A 31 2.35 -11.84 12.41
C ASN A 31 1.71 -12.97 13.23
N TYR A 32 0.45 -13.33 12.93
CA TYR A 32 -0.26 -14.42 13.58
C TYR A 32 -1.09 -15.23 12.57
N THR A 33 -1.43 -16.46 12.94
CA THR A 33 -2.34 -17.31 12.16
C THR A 33 -3.78 -16.76 12.29
N PRO A 34 -4.49 -16.48 11.18
CA PRO A 34 -5.89 -16.04 11.23
C PRO A 34 -6.80 -17.08 11.91
N ASN A 35 -7.78 -16.61 12.69
CA ASN A 35 -8.80 -17.50 13.25
C ASN A 35 -9.73 -17.99 12.14
N LEU A 36 -9.90 -19.31 12.04
CA LEU A 36 -10.84 -19.93 11.08
C LEU A 36 -12.25 -20.12 11.68
N ILE A 37 -12.36 -20.14 13.00
CA ILE A 37 -13.61 -20.38 13.75
C ILE A 37 -13.75 -19.26 14.80
N GLY A 38 -14.94 -18.68 14.90
CA GLY A 38 -15.27 -17.65 15.88
C GLY A 38 -14.96 -16.22 15.44
N ALA A 39 -14.90 -15.30 16.41
CA ALA A 39 -14.71 -13.88 16.15
C ALA A 39 -13.36 -13.60 15.47
N ARG A 40 -13.42 -12.74 14.46
CA ARG A 40 -12.27 -12.41 13.64
C ARG A 40 -11.33 -11.48 14.41
N ARG A 41 -10.04 -11.86 14.48
CA ARG A 41 -8.98 -11.03 15.05
C ARG A 41 -8.61 -9.90 14.08
N THR A 42 -8.85 -8.66 14.49
CA THR A 42 -8.57 -7.44 13.72
C THR A 42 -7.38 -6.63 14.26
N ASN A 43 -6.71 -7.12 15.30
CA ASN A 43 -5.50 -6.49 15.86
C ASN A 43 -4.59 -7.56 16.46
N GLY A 44 -3.27 -7.34 16.50
CA GLY A 44 -2.29 -8.23 17.12
C GLY A 44 -0.87 -7.91 16.69
N PRO A 45 0.10 -8.80 17.01
CA PRO A 45 1.47 -8.61 16.56
C PRO A 45 1.53 -8.61 15.03
N GLY A 46 2.38 -7.74 14.49
CA GLY A 46 2.55 -7.52 13.07
C GLY A 46 3.93 -6.98 12.76
N TRP A 47 4.19 -6.75 11.48
CA TRP A 47 5.38 -6.06 10.98
C TRP A 47 4.93 -5.10 9.88
N GLN A 48 5.78 -4.10 9.59
CA GLN A 48 5.46 -3.08 8.60
C GLN A 48 6.31 -3.22 7.34
N LEU A 49 5.67 -3.10 6.18
CA LEU A 49 6.33 -2.95 4.89
C LEU A 49 6.06 -1.53 4.40
N VAL A 50 7.07 -0.67 4.49
CA VAL A 50 7.00 0.71 4.06
C VAL A 50 7.70 0.86 2.71
N ILE A 51 6.99 1.34 1.70
CA ILE A 51 7.48 1.57 0.34
C ILE A 51 7.34 3.06 0.06
N ALA A 52 8.45 3.72 -0.27
CA ALA A 52 8.44 5.10 -0.73
C ALA A 52 8.75 5.14 -2.22
N CYS A 53 7.84 5.69 -3.01
CA CYS A 53 7.98 5.89 -4.46
C CYS A 53 8.09 7.38 -4.75
N ARG A 54 9.07 7.76 -5.56
CA ARG A 54 9.17 9.12 -6.11
C ARG A 54 8.27 9.23 -7.35
N LEU A 55 7.58 10.36 -7.52
CA LEU A 55 6.79 10.66 -8.70
C LEU A 55 7.65 10.53 -9.97
N SER A 56 7.11 9.87 -11.00
CA SER A 56 7.86 9.59 -12.23
C SER A 56 8.15 10.86 -13.02
N GLU A 57 9.28 10.89 -13.72
CA GLU A 57 9.62 12.01 -14.62
C GLU A 57 8.58 12.19 -15.72
N LEU A 58 7.96 11.09 -16.18
CA LEU A 58 6.87 11.14 -17.15
C LEU A 58 5.70 12.00 -16.64
N ALA A 59 5.20 11.72 -15.43
CA ALA A 59 4.09 12.48 -14.84
C ALA A 59 4.49 13.93 -14.56
N ARG A 60 5.74 14.17 -14.13
CA ARG A 60 6.27 15.52 -13.91
C ARG A 60 6.30 16.33 -15.22
N SER A 61 6.75 15.74 -16.33
CA SER A 61 6.79 16.39 -17.63
C SER A 61 5.40 16.69 -18.18
N GLU A 62 4.46 15.75 -18.10
CA GLU A 62 3.06 15.98 -18.55
C GLU A 62 2.44 17.21 -17.88
N ILE A 63 2.65 17.34 -16.57
CA ILE A 63 2.15 18.47 -15.79
C ILE A 63 2.86 19.77 -16.16
N ALA A 64 4.18 19.74 -16.31
CA ALA A 64 4.97 20.92 -16.68
C ALA A 64 4.63 21.46 -18.09
N GLU A 65 4.28 20.56 -19.01
CA GLU A 65 3.87 20.89 -20.38
C GLU A 65 2.39 21.31 -20.48
N GLY A 66 1.60 21.14 -19.41
CA GLY A 66 0.17 21.44 -19.37
C GLY A 66 -0.70 20.41 -20.09
N HIS A 67 -0.15 19.25 -20.45
CA HIS A 67 -0.85 18.15 -21.12
C HIS A 67 -1.05 16.98 -20.15
N ILE A 68 -1.90 17.18 -19.15
CA ILE A 68 -2.16 16.16 -18.12
C ILE A 68 -3.01 15.03 -18.73
N SER A 69 -2.47 13.82 -18.79
CA SER A 69 -3.24 12.64 -19.22
C SER A 69 -4.36 12.29 -18.23
N PRO A 70 -5.43 11.60 -18.66
CA PRO A 70 -6.49 11.14 -17.77
C PRO A 70 -5.99 10.35 -16.56
N ALA A 71 -4.96 9.51 -16.75
CA ALA A 71 -4.38 8.69 -15.70
C ALA A 71 -3.64 9.53 -14.65
N VAL A 72 -2.88 10.56 -15.07
CA VAL A 72 -2.22 11.50 -14.16
C VAL A 72 -3.25 12.37 -13.44
N ASP A 73 -4.30 12.82 -14.12
CA ASP A 73 -5.39 13.55 -13.48
C ASP A 73 -6.14 12.69 -12.45
N LEU A 74 -6.38 11.41 -12.73
CA LEU A 74 -6.98 10.48 -11.77
C LEU A 74 -6.13 10.35 -10.50
N ALA A 75 -4.79 10.24 -10.62
CA ALA A 75 -3.90 10.27 -9.46
C ALA A 75 -3.97 11.60 -8.70
N ARG A 76 -3.99 12.73 -9.43
CA ARG A 76 -4.10 14.08 -8.83
C ARG A 76 -5.39 14.22 -8.03
N ARG A 77 -6.53 13.84 -8.60
CA ARG A 77 -7.84 13.85 -7.94
C ARG A 77 -7.88 12.92 -6.73
N PHE A 78 -7.32 11.72 -6.85
CA PHE A 78 -7.24 10.75 -5.75
C PHE A 78 -6.50 11.30 -4.52
N MET A 79 -5.38 11.99 -4.75
CA MET A 79 -4.54 12.57 -3.68
C MET A 79 -5.06 13.92 -3.15
N HIS A 80 -5.98 14.56 -3.88
CA HIS A 80 -6.60 15.80 -3.44
C HIS A 80 -7.49 15.57 -2.19
N PRO A 81 -7.41 16.41 -1.14
CA PRO A 81 -8.16 16.23 0.10
C PRO A 81 -9.67 16.04 -0.10
N GLU A 82 -10.32 16.91 -0.88
CA GLU A 82 -11.76 16.88 -1.10
C GLU A 82 -12.18 15.99 -2.28
N GLU A 83 -11.69 16.28 -3.50
CA GLU A 83 -12.03 15.51 -4.72
C GLU A 83 -11.78 14.00 -4.58
N GLY A 84 -10.75 13.61 -3.83
CA GLY A 84 -10.35 12.21 -3.70
C GLY A 84 -11.17 11.39 -2.70
N LYS A 85 -12.08 12.00 -1.93
CA LYS A 85 -12.81 11.31 -0.85
C LYS A 85 -13.53 10.04 -1.31
N GLN A 86 -14.28 10.12 -2.40
CA GLN A 86 -14.98 8.96 -2.95
C GLN A 86 -14.00 7.96 -3.59
N LEU A 87 -12.99 8.45 -4.32
CA LEU A 87 -11.97 7.63 -4.98
C LEU A 87 -11.21 6.76 -3.97
N ARG A 88 -10.79 7.35 -2.85
CA ARG A 88 -10.09 6.66 -1.75
C ARG A 88 -10.92 5.58 -1.09
N ARG A 89 -12.23 5.81 -0.95
CA ARG A 89 -13.16 4.86 -0.33
C ARG A 89 -13.52 3.69 -1.25
N GLU A 90 -13.61 3.94 -2.55
CA GLU A 90 -14.29 3.02 -3.48
C GLU A 90 -13.38 2.40 -4.53
N ARG A 91 -12.27 3.06 -4.89
CA ARG A 91 -11.50 2.72 -6.11
C ARG A 91 -10.05 2.29 -5.86
N LEU A 92 -9.54 2.36 -4.62
CA LEU A 92 -8.17 1.90 -4.31
C LEU A 92 -8.09 0.37 -4.19
N LYS A 93 -7.37 -0.26 -5.11
CA LYS A 93 -7.10 -1.70 -5.08
C LYS A 93 -5.63 -2.00 -4.84
N CYS A 94 -5.39 -3.13 -4.20
CA CYS A 94 -4.07 -3.74 -4.09
C CYS A 94 -3.97 -4.92 -5.04
N ILE A 95 -2.81 -5.08 -5.67
CA ILE A 95 -2.48 -6.22 -6.50
C ILE A 95 -1.24 -6.88 -5.91
N PHE A 96 -1.31 -8.18 -5.64
CA PHE A 96 -0.16 -8.97 -5.25
C PHE A 96 -0.03 -10.16 -6.18
N GLY A 97 1.20 -10.48 -6.55
CA GLY A 97 1.49 -11.67 -7.33
C GLY A 97 2.80 -12.30 -6.97
N VAL A 98 2.86 -13.62 -7.13
CA VAL A 98 4.08 -14.43 -7.09
C VAL A 98 4.50 -14.65 -8.56
N PRO A 99 5.60 -14.04 -9.03
CA PRO A 99 6.09 -14.22 -10.39
C PRO A 99 6.50 -15.66 -10.70
N ASP A 100 7.18 -16.31 -9.75
CA ASP A 100 7.52 -17.73 -9.84
C ASP A 100 6.78 -18.52 -8.74
N PRO A 101 5.63 -19.13 -9.05
CA PRO A 101 4.88 -19.91 -8.08
C PRO A 101 5.48 -21.30 -7.79
N GLN A 102 6.51 -21.74 -8.52
CA GLN A 102 7.10 -23.08 -8.33
C GLN A 102 8.35 -23.04 -7.44
N GLU A 103 9.19 -22.01 -7.58
CA GLU A 103 10.46 -21.84 -6.84
C GLU A 103 10.33 -21.91 -5.30
N PRO A 104 9.31 -21.33 -4.64
CA PRO A 104 9.28 -21.27 -3.17
C PRO A 104 9.00 -22.62 -2.50
N GLY A 105 8.70 -23.67 -3.29
CA GLY A 105 8.33 -24.99 -2.79
C GLY A 105 7.01 -24.98 -2.01
N PHE A 106 6.01 -24.26 -2.53
CA PHE A 106 4.69 -24.16 -1.93
C PHE A 106 4.01 -25.53 -1.77
N ASN A 107 3.29 -25.73 -0.67
CA ASN A 107 2.43 -26.90 -0.49
C ASN A 107 1.20 -26.82 -1.42
N TYR A 108 0.46 -27.92 -1.57
CA TYR A 108 -0.69 -28.01 -2.48
C TYR A 108 -1.73 -26.89 -2.25
N VAL A 109 -2.08 -26.61 -0.99
CA VAL A 109 -3.06 -25.58 -0.62
C VAL A 109 -2.58 -24.18 -1.05
N THR A 110 -1.31 -23.85 -0.79
CA THR A 110 -0.73 -22.55 -1.18
C THR A 110 -0.64 -22.43 -2.69
N LYS A 111 -0.32 -23.51 -3.42
CA LYS A 111 -0.34 -23.51 -4.89
C LYS A 111 -1.74 -23.22 -5.44
N GLN A 112 -2.78 -23.82 -4.88
CA GLN A 112 -4.17 -23.56 -5.28
C GLN A 112 -4.58 -22.10 -5.00
N LEU A 113 -4.21 -21.56 -3.84
CA LEU A 113 -4.45 -20.15 -3.51
C LEU A 113 -3.75 -19.21 -4.49
N VAL A 114 -2.47 -19.45 -4.78
CA VAL A 114 -1.73 -18.66 -5.77
C VAL A 114 -2.41 -18.78 -7.13
N GLN A 115 -2.71 -19.98 -7.63
CA GLN A 115 -3.40 -20.17 -8.93
C GLN A 115 -4.72 -19.39 -9.03
N ASN A 116 -5.52 -19.36 -7.96
CA ASN A 116 -6.83 -18.74 -7.97
C ASN A 116 -6.80 -17.22 -7.78
N TYR A 117 -5.75 -16.66 -7.18
CA TYR A 117 -5.72 -15.25 -6.76
C TYR A 117 -4.50 -14.46 -7.25
N ASN A 118 -3.54 -15.09 -7.94
CA ASN A 118 -2.34 -14.41 -8.44
C ASN A 118 -2.73 -13.19 -9.29
N TYR A 119 -2.17 -12.02 -8.97
CA TYR A 119 -2.41 -10.78 -9.69
C TYR A 119 -3.88 -10.34 -9.78
N LYS A 120 -4.80 -10.95 -9.01
CA LYS A 120 -6.18 -10.47 -8.93
C LYS A 120 -6.22 -9.23 -8.06
N PRO A 121 -6.67 -8.08 -8.59
CA PRO A 121 -6.87 -6.89 -7.78
C PRO A 121 -7.95 -7.15 -6.72
N PHE A 122 -7.76 -6.65 -5.52
CA PHE A 122 -8.80 -6.63 -4.49
C PHE A 122 -8.90 -5.26 -3.82
N LEU A 123 -10.12 -4.92 -3.43
CA LEU A 123 -10.44 -3.62 -2.89
C LEU A 123 -10.07 -3.51 -1.41
N SER A 124 -9.40 -2.43 -1.03
CA SER A 124 -8.96 -2.19 0.35
C SER A 124 -9.99 -1.38 1.16
N LYS A 125 -11.27 -1.75 1.03
CA LYS A 125 -12.47 -0.95 1.40
C LYS A 125 -12.52 -0.36 2.82
N THR A 126 -11.87 -0.99 3.80
CA THR A 126 -11.96 -0.61 5.23
C THR A 126 -10.61 -0.63 5.95
N ALA A 127 -9.52 -0.75 5.19
CA ALA A 127 -8.19 -1.00 5.74
C ALA A 127 -7.24 0.17 5.54
N CYS A 128 -7.71 1.32 5.05
CA CYS A 128 -6.84 2.42 4.66
C CYS A 128 -6.98 3.64 5.56
N SER A 129 -5.86 4.28 5.88
CA SER A 129 -5.80 5.68 6.31
C SER A 129 -4.93 6.44 5.32
N PHE A 130 -5.28 7.70 5.08
CA PHE A 130 -4.65 8.52 4.06
C PHE A 130 -4.13 9.80 4.67
N HIS A 131 -2.91 10.18 4.34
CA HIS A 131 -2.30 11.42 4.85
C HIS A 131 -1.71 12.20 3.69
N SER A 132 -2.01 13.50 3.63
CA SER A 132 -1.36 14.43 2.70
C SER A 132 -0.55 15.42 3.52
N VAL A 133 0.76 15.49 3.28
CA VAL A 133 1.70 16.33 4.03
C VAL A 133 2.52 17.15 3.04
N PRO A 134 1.92 18.19 2.42
CA PRO A 134 2.56 18.97 1.36
C PRO A 134 3.90 19.59 1.78
N GLU A 135 4.02 20.05 3.02
CA GLU A 135 5.23 20.64 3.59
C GLU A 135 6.41 19.65 3.69
N ARG A 136 6.13 18.35 3.63
CA ARG A 136 7.14 17.28 3.53
C ARG A 136 7.13 16.58 2.16
N GLY A 137 6.30 17.06 1.23
CA GLY A 137 6.27 16.60 -0.15
C GLY A 137 5.73 15.19 -0.36
N TYR A 138 4.91 14.64 0.54
CA TYR A 138 4.41 13.27 0.40
C TYR A 138 2.90 13.11 0.61
N PHE A 139 2.37 12.05 0.00
CA PHE A 139 1.07 11.47 0.31
C PHE A 139 1.30 10.04 0.80
N GLU A 140 0.61 9.62 1.85
CA GLU A 140 0.74 8.30 2.45
C GLU A 140 -0.56 7.52 2.44
N ILE A 141 -0.44 6.24 2.09
CA ILE A 141 -1.49 5.24 2.16
C ILE A 141 -1.06 4.21 3.20
N ASP A 142 -1.66 4.30 4.38
CA ASP A 142 -1.48 3.31 5.43
C ASP A 142 -2.53 2.20 5.28
N LEU A 143 -2.10 0.94 5.23
CA LEU A 143 -2.91 -0.25 4.96
C LEU A 143 -2.86 -1.24 6.13
N ASP A 144 -3.93 -1.31 6.91
CA ASP A 144 -4.12 -2.29 7.98
C ASP A 144 -4.66 -3.62 7.45
N THR A 145 -3.74 -4.50 7.09
CA THR A 145 -4.11 -5.81 6.54
C THR A 145 -4.74 -6.75 7.58
N HIS A 146 -4.70 -6.43 8.88
CA HIS A 146 -5.42 -7.19 9.91
C HIS A 146 -6.95 -7.18 9.67
N THR A 147 -7.46 -6.18 8.94
CA THR A 147 -8.89 -5.99 8.64
C THR A 147 -9.33 -6.54 7.27
N TRP A 148 -8.41 -7.09 6.46
CA TRP A 148 -8.69 -7.71 5.14
C TRP A 148 -9.47 -9.01 5.18
N GLY A 149 -10.38 -9.26 4.23
CA GLY A 149 -11.22 -10.47 4.26
C GLY A 149 -10.46 -11.80 4.43
N THR A 150 -11.12 -12.81 5.00
CA THR A 150 -10.51 -14.10 5.42
C THR A 150 -9.69 -14.77 4.32
N ALA A 151 -10.13 -14.68 3.06
CA ALA A 151 -9.38 -15.22 1.93
C ALA A 151 -8.00 -14.57 1.76
N ALA A 152 -7.92 -13.24 1.84
CA ALA A 152 -6.67 -12.50 1.71
C ALA A 152 -5.73 -12.78 2.90
N LEU A 153 -6.26 -12.82 4.13
CA LEU A 153 -5.49 -13.17 5.33
C LEU A 153 -4.94 -14.60 5.28
N ASN A 154 -5.74 -15.57 4.83
CA ASN A 154 -5.29 -16.95 4.67
C ASN A 154 -4.23 -17.08 3.57
N GLY A 155 -4.41 -16.37 2.45
CA GLY A 155 -3.40 -16.26 1.40
C GLY A 155 -2.07 -15.74 1.93
N LEU A 156 -2.09 -14.59 2.62
CA LEU A 156 -0.90 -13.97 3.22
C LEU A 156 -0.23 -14.88 4.25
N ASN A 157 -1.02 -15.51 5.13
CA ASN A 157 -0.50 -16.45 6.13
C ASN A 157 0.13 -17.69 5.48
N SER A 158 -0.43 -18.20 4.38
CA SER A 158 0.15 -19.33 3.64
C SER A 158 1.51 -18.98 3.02
N LEU A 159 1.65 -17.74 2.53
CA LEU A 159 2.89 -17.23 1.94
C LEU A 159 3.94 -16.91 3.00
N LYS A 160 3.55 -16.52 4.21
CA LYS A 160 4.43 -16.06 5.30
C LYS A 160 5.65 -16.96 5.53
N SER A 161 5.45 -18.27 5.58
CA SER A 161 6.54 -19.25 5.81
C SER A 161 7.55 -19.36 4.65
N ARG A 162 7.23 -18.76 3.50
CA ARG A 162 7.99 -18.85 2.26
C ARG A 162 8.42 -17.49 1.71
N LEU A 163 8.00 -16.38 2.32
CA LEU A 163 8.39 -15.03 1.89
C LEU A 163 9.91 -14.89 1.75
N ALA A 164 10.68 -15.50 2.67
CA ALA A 164 12.14 -15.48 2.66
C ALA A 164 12.77 -16.22 1.46
N LYS A 165 11.98 -16.97 0.70
CA LYS A 165 12.39 -17.76 -0.48
C LYS A 165 11.59 -17.41 -1.73
N ALA A 166 10.70 -16.43 -1.64
CA ALA A 166 9.80 -16.05 -2.72
C ALA A 166 10.14 -14.66 -3.24
N THR A 167 9.83 -14.47 -4.51
CA THR A 167 9.71 -13.15 -5.11
C THR A 167 8.24 -12.77 -5.19
N LEU A 168 7.94 -11.51 -4.98
CA LEU A 168 6.59 -10.95 -5.05
C LEU A 168 6.60 -9.70 -5.92
N ARG A 169 5.49 -9.45 -6.59
CA ARG A 169 5.13 -8.15 -7.14
C ARG A 169 3.98 -7.60 -6.32
N ALA A 170 4.07 -6.33 -5.95
CA ALA A 170 2.99 -5.61 -5.34
C ALA A 170 2.69 -4.35 -6.15
N GLY A 171 1.40 -4.00 -6.24
CA GLY A 171 0.93 -2.83 -6.95
C GLY A 171 -0.22 -2.16 -6.20
N ILE A 172 -0.24 -0.83 -6.24
CA ILE A 172 -1.36 -0.01 -5.81
C ILE A 172 -1.96 0.63 -7.06
N VAL A 173 -3.25 0.42 -7.27
CA VAL A 173 -3.97 0.91 -8.45
C VAL A 173 -5.24 1.63 -8.04
N ILE A 174 -5.55 2.70 -8.76
CA ILE A 174 -6.84 3.36 -8.72
C ILE A 174 -7.65 2.82 -9.91
N GLU A 175 -8.77 2.18 -9.59
CA GLU A 175 -9.76 1.79 -10.60
C GLU A 175 -10.32 3.05 -11.28
N ALA A 176 -10.25 3.07 -12.61
CA ALA A 176 -10.90 4.08 -13.45
C ALA A 176 -12.40 3.76 -13.56
N GLU A 177 -13.23 4.80 -13.60
CA GLU A 177 -14.65 4.71 -13.92
C GLU A 177 -14.92 5.47 -15.22
N GLY A 178 -15.52 4.80 -16.20
CA GLY A 178 -15.80 5.38 -17.51
C GLY A 178 -14.58 5.46 -18.44
N ASP A 179 -14.83 5.77 -19.70
CA ASP A 179 -13.79 5.85 -20.73
C ASP A 179 -12.90 7.09 -20.56
N GLU A 180 -13.41 8.13 -19.88
CA GLU A 180 -12.73 9.39 -19.64
C GLU A 180 -11.61 9.29 -18.61
N GLU A 181 -11.62 8.26 -17.76
CA GLU A 181 -10.58 8.00 -16.76
C GLU A 181 -9.62 6.88 -17.19
N MET A 182 -9.88 6.22 -18.32
CA MET A 182 -9.06 5.10 -18.78
C MET A 182 -7.70 5.56 -19.34
N PRO A 183 -6.62 4.77 -19.13
CA PRO A 183 -6.57 3.51 -18.39
C PRO A 183 -6.60 3.69 -16.85
N GLU A 184 -6.87 2.59 -16.10
CA GLU A 184 -6.65 2.56 -14.64
C GLU A 184 -5.24 3.03 -14.28
N GLN A 185 -5.10 3.71 -13.13
CA GLN A 185 -3.84 4.35 -12.76
C GLN A 185 -3.05 3.58 -11.70
N MET A 186 -1.87 3.08 -12.10
CA MET A 186 -0.91 2.47 -11.19
C MET A 186 -0.15 3.55 -10.41
N LEU A 187 -0.43 3.66 -9.11
CA LEU A 187 0.24 4.62 -8.23
C LEU A 187 1.63 4.16 -7.79
N ALA A 188 1.77 2.86 -7.52
CA ALA A 188 3.03 2.27 -7.10
C ALA A 188 3.15 0.85 -7.64
N THR A 189 4.36 0.46 -8.03
CA THR A 189 4.72 -0.93 -8.31
C THR A 189 6.05 -1.26 -7.64
N THR A 190 6.16 -2.45 -7.08
CA THR A 190 7.40 -2.90 -6.47
C THR A 190 7.62 -4.39 -6.70
N TYR A 191 8.89 -4.77 -6.83
CA TYR A 191 9.34 -6.14 -6.86
C TYR A 191 10.06 -6.44 -5.55
N LEU A 192 9.48 -7.30 -4.73
CA LEU A 192 9.95 -7.63 -3.40
C LEU A 192 10.61 -9.01 -3.47
N SER A 193 11.86 -9.10 -3.02
CA SER A 193 12.62 -10.35 -3.08
C SER A 193 13.00 -10.81 -1.68
N TYR A 194 12.69 -12.08 -1.37
CA TYR A 194 13.20 -12.78 -0.19
C TYR A 194 12.91 -12.06 1.14
N LEU A 195 11.70 -11.48 1.27
CA LEU A 195 11.29 -10.80 2.49
C LEU A 195 11.22 -11.77 3.67
N ASP A 196 12.00 -11.55 4.71
CA ASP A 196 11.99 -12.40 5.90
C ASP A 196 11.46 -11.63 7.13
N PRO A 197 10.18 -11.85 7.53
CA PRO A 197 9.62 -11.25 8.74
C PRO A 197 10.43 -11.53 10.00
N ALA A 198 11.16 -12.65 10.09
CA ALA A 198 11.99 -12.99 11.24
C ALA A 198 13.26 -12.12 11.33
N ARG A 199 13.63 -11.43 10.25
CA ARG A 199 14.77 -10.50 10.18
C ARG A 199 14.34 -9.04 10.25
N THR A 200 13.07 -8.77 10.52
CA THR A 200 12.59 -7.40 10.73
C THR A 200 13.25 -6.79 11.96
N ARG A 201 13.51 -5.49 11.90
CA ARG A 201 14.04 -4.73 13.03
C ARG A 201 12.89 -4.31 13.93
N VAL A 202 13.12 -4.34 15.24
CA VAL A 202 12.21 -3.75 16.20
C VAL A 202 12.25 -2.23 16.01
N ILE A 203 11.07 -1.60 15.95
CA ILE A 203 10.96 -0.14 15.92
C ILE A 203 11.38 0.35 17.31
N PRO A 204 12.36 1.28 17.43
CA PRO A 204 12.74 1.84 18.72
C PRO A 204 11.55 2.43 19.47
N GLN A 205 11.49 2.28 20.79
CA GLN A 205 10.33 2.71 21.57
C GLN A 205 10.08 4.22 21.44
N GLU A 206 11.12 5.04 21.41
CA GLU A 206 11.03 6.49 21.17
C GLU A 206 10.31 6.85 19.84
N VAL A 207 10.52 6.03 18.80
CA VAL A 207 9.87 6.20 17.49
C VAL A 207 8.40 5.78 17.60
N VAL A 208 8.10 4.70 18.33
CA VAL A 208 6.72 4.28 18.59
C VAL A 208 5.97 5.38 19.34
N ASP A 209 6.54 5.90 20.42
CA ASP A 209 5.94 6.94 21.26
C ASP A 209 5.62 8.18 20.41
N TYR A 210 6.57 8.64 19.59
CA TYR A 210 6.37 9.75 18.67
C TYR A 210 5.27 9.49 17.63
N LEU A 211 5.24 8.29 17.04
CA LEU A 211 4.24 7.91 16.03
C LEU A 211 2.83 7.75 16.64
N THR A 212 2.73 7.41 17.92
CA THR A 212 1.46 7.32 18.65
C THR A 212 0.96 8.63 19.24
N ASP A 213 1.80 9.65 19.33
CA ASP A 213 1.39 10.98 19.79
C ASP A 213 0.53 11.68 18.73
N GLU A 214 -0.79 11.66 18.96
CA GLU A 214 -1.79 12.28 18.09
C GLU A 214 -1.72 13.82 18.10
N SER A 215 -1.14 14.44 19.15
CA SER A 215 -1.00 15.90 19.20
C SER A 215 -0.03 16.44 18.15
N GLN A 216 0.84 15.57 17.63
CA GLN A 216 1.86 15.84 16.62
C GLN A 216 1.50 15.23 15.25
N ALA A 217 0.35 14.54 15.13
CA ALA A 217 -0.05 13.85 13.93
C ALA A 217 -0.92 14.75 13.04
N PRO A 218 -0.61 14.88 11.73
CA PRO A 218 -1.53 15.53 10.81
C PRO A 218 -2.82 14.70 10.72
N SER A 219 -3.97 15.37 10.69
CA SER A 219 -5.26 14.69 10.60
C SER A 219 -5.32 13.85 9.31
N PRO A 220 -5.79 12.59 9.37
CA PRO A 220 -6.00 11.80 8.17
C PRO A 220 -7.06 12.44 7.28
N LEU A 221 -6.94 12.24 5.97
CA LEU A 221 -7.97 12.61 5.01
C LEU A 221 -9.20 11.73 5.19
N SER A 222 -10.38 12.34 5.04
CA SER A 222 -11.67 11.62 5.08
C SER A 222 -11.94 10.78 3.84
#